data_AF-A0A9N8QH90-F1
#
_entry.id   AF-A0A9N8QH90-F1
#
_cell.length_a   1.000
_cell.length_b   1.000
_cell.length_c   1.000
_cell.angle_alpha   90.00
_cell.angle_beta   90.00
_cell.angle_gamma   90.00
#
_symmetry.space_group_name_H-M   'P 1'
#
loop_
_entity.id
_entity.type
_entity.pdbx_description
1 polymer ?
#
loop_
_entity_poly.entity_id
_entity_poly.type
_entity_poly.pdbx_seq_one_letter_code
_entity_poly.pdbx_strand_id
1 'polypeptide(L)'
;YFFTYSTWTGKPSLYLEDLYVEQSRRNGGVGKAIFRALGEVAREKGCMRMDWSVLTWNAPSIAFYEKTLGATRMEEWRQMRLDEDGIKRLETLGL
;
A
#
# COMPACT_ATOMS: atom_id res chain seq x y z
N TYR A 1 0.31 -5.43 7.23
CA TYR A 1 -0.78 -4.56 6.74
C TYR A 1 -1.50 -3.97 7.93
N PHE A 2 -2.19 -2.86 7.74
CA PHE A 2 -3.05 -2.22 8.76
C PHE A 2 -4.26 -1.59 8.08
N PHE A 3 -5.22 -1.09 8.87
CA PHE A 3 -6.38 -0.39 8.33
C PHE A 3 -6.18 1.11 8.41
N THR A 4 -6.53 1.80 7.33
CA THR A 4 -6.63 3.27 7.26
C THR A 4 -8.09 3.66 7.05
N TYR A 5 -8.40 4.94 7.21
CA TYR A 5 -9.72 5.48 6.90
C TYR A 5 -9.63 6.37 5.67
N SER A 6 -10.54 6.15 4.71
CA SER A 6 -10.64 6.98 3.52
C SER A 6 -11.76 8.00 3.69
N THR A 7 -11.41 9.28 3.70
CA THR A 7 -12.39 10.38 3.71
C THR A 7 -13.22 10.42 2.42
N TRP A 8 -12.69 9.92 1.31
CA TRP A 8 -13.40 9.87 0.01
C TRP A 8 -14.53 8.85 -0.02
N THR A 9 -14.35 7.71 0.64
CA THR A 9 -15.35 6.62 0.62
C THR A 9 -16.15 6.54 1.92
N GLY A 10 -15.73 7.26 2.97
CA GLY A 10 -16.34 7.16 4.30
C GLY A 10 -16.21 5.77 4.93
N LYS A 11 -15.23 4.98 4.50
CA LYS A 11 -15.07 3.57 4.88
C LYS A 11 -13.60 3.21 5.12
N PRO A 12 -13.31 2.12 5.87
CA PRO A 12 -11.95 1.66 6.04
C PRO A 12 -11.31 1.25 4.70
N SER A 13 -9.99 1.23 4.70
CA SER A 13 -9.14 0.74 3.62
C SER A 13 -8.05 -0.14 4.24
N LEU A 14 -7.58 -1.16 3.53
CA LEU A 14 -6.43 -1.96 3.97
C LEU A 14 -5.17 -1.41 3.31
N TYR A 15 -4.18 -1.03 4.13
CA TYR A 15 -2.88 -0.61 3.65
C TYR A 15 -1.84 -1.73 3.83
N LEU A 16 -1.20 -2.14 2.73
CA LEU A 16 -0.12 -3.11 2.74
C LEU A 16 1.22 -2.35 2.80
N GLU A 17 1.87 -2.39 3.96
CA GLU A 17 3.17 -1.72 4.19
C GLU A 17 4.30 -2.39 3.40
N ASP A 18 4.59 -3.65 3.70
CA ASP A 18 5.68 -4.40 3.10
C ASP A 18 5.23 -5.76 2.60
N LEU A 19 5.81 -6.16 1.47
CA LEU A 19 5.66 -7.49 0.90
C LEU A 19 7.01 -7.97 0.36
N TYR A 20 7.44 -9.13 0.82
CA TYR A 20 8.62 -9.80 0.31
C TYR A 20 8.30 -11.27 0.01
N VAL A 21 8.78 -11.74 -1.13
CA VAL A 21 8.81 -13.16 -1.49
C VAL A 21 10.25 -13.53 -1.80
N GLU A 22 10.73 -14.56 -1.11
CA GLU A 22 12.05 -15.15 -1.33
C GLU A 22 12.27 -15.46 -2.82
N GLN A 23 13.45 -15.15 -3.35
CA GLN A 23 13.73 -15.24 -4.78
C GLN A 23 13.45 -16.63 -5.37
N SER A 24 13.80 -17.69 -4.64
CA SER A 24 13.56 -19.10 -5.02
C SER A 24 12.07 -19.47 -5.13
N ARG A 25 11.19 -18.69 -4.50
CA ARG A 25 9.73 -18.89 -4.45
C ARG A 25 8.96 -17.95 -5.38
N ARG A 26 9.64 -17.03 -6.08
CA ARG A 26 9.01 -16.12 -7.04
C ARG A 26 8.51 -16.89 -8.26
N ASN A 27 7.54 -16.31 -8.97
CA ASN A 27 6.85 -16.92 -10.12
C ASN A 27 6.05 -18.20 -9.81
N GLY A 28 6.05 -18.71 -8.57
CA GLY A 28 5.22 -19.83 -8.12
C GLY A 28 3.81 -19.44 -7.63
N GLY A 29 3.35 -18.22 -7.91
CA GLY A 29 2.01 -17.76 -7.51
C GLY A 29 1.87 -17.25 -6.07
N VAL A 30 2.93 -17.26 -5.26
CA VAL A 30 2.92 -16.81 -3.86
C VAL A 30 2.38 -15.38 -3.69
N GLY A 31 2.85 -14.44 -4.51
CA GLY A 31 2.34 -13.05 -4.49
C GLY A 31 0.84 -12.96 -4.75
N LYS A 32 0.31 -13.75 -5.70
CA LYS A 32 -1.13 -13.80 -5.99
C LYS A 32 -1.92 -14.35 -4.81
N ALA A 33 -1.40 -15.39 -4.15
CA ALA A 33 -2.02 -15.98 -2.96
C ALA A 33 -2.07 -14.98 -1.80
N ILE A 34 -1.00 -14.22 -1.58
CA ILE A 34 -0.96 -13.17 -0.54
C ILE A 34 -2.00 -12.08 -0.83
N PHE A 35 -2.04 -11.53 -2.05
CA PHE A 35 -3.03 -10.51 -2.40
C PHE A 35 -4.48 -11.03 -2.34
N ARG A 36 -4.73 -12.30 -2.68
CA ARG A 36 -6.04 -12.92 -2.51
C ARG A 36 -6.47 -12.95 -1.04
N ALA A 37 -5.59 -13.43 -0.16
CA ALA A 37 -5.87 -13.49 1.27
C ALA A 37 -6.11 -12.09 1.87
N LEU A 38 -5.32 -11.09 1.45
CA LEU A 38 -5.54 -9.70 1.86
C LEU A 38 -6.86 -9.13 1.33
N GLY A 39 -7.26 -9.49 0.11
CA GLY A 39 -8.56 -9.12 -0.45
C GLY A 39 -9.74 -9.72 0.32
N GLU A 40 -9.61 -10.96 0.80
CA GLU A 40 -10.60 -11.59 1.69
C GLU A 40 -10.72 -10.84 3.02
N VAL A 41 -9.59 -10.50 3.65
CA VAL A 41 -9.56 -9.67 4.87
C VAL A 41 -10.21 -8.30 4.63
N ALA A 42 -9.86 -7.62 3.53
CA ALA A 42 -10.42 -6.32 3.18
C ALA A 42 -11.95 -6.40 3.02
N ARG A 43 -12.45 -7.43 2.31
CA ARG A 43 -13.89 -7.66 2.13
C ARG A 43 -14.60 -7.91 3.46
N GLU A 44 -14.04 -8.76 4.32
CA GLU A 44 -14.62 -9.08 5.64
C GLU A 44 -14.68 -7.86 6.57
N LYS A 45 -13.71 -6.94 6.44
CA LYS A 45 -13.67 -5.71 7.23
C LYS A 45 -14.41 -4.54 6.59
N GLY A 46 -15.14 -4.78 5.49
CA GLY A 46 -15.90 -3.74 4.79
C GLY A 46 -15.02 -2.64 4.19
N CYS A 47 -13.77 -2.96 3.86
CA CYS A 47 -12.87 -2.02 3.22
C CYS A 47 -13.32 -1.73 1.80
N MET A 48 -13.27 -0.47 1.38
CA MET A 48 -13.61 -0.10 -0.01
C MET A 48 -12.43 -0.16 -0.96
N ARG A 49 -11.20 -0.14 -0.44
CA ARG A 49 -9.98 -0.22 -1.23
C ARG A 49 -8.83 -0.84 -0.46
N MET A 50 -7.83 -1.27 -1.22
CA MET A 50 -6.53 -1.68 -0.74
C MET A 50 -5.48 -0.75 -1.36
N ASP A 51 -4.57 -0.23 -0.55
CA ASP A 51 -3.53 0.71 -0.96
C ASP A 51 -2.15 0.18 -0.58
N TRP A 52 -1.13 0.46 -1.39
CA TRP A 52 0.28 0.19 -1.10
C TRP A 52 1.17 1.10 -1.92
N SER A 53 2.41 1.29 -1.48
CA SER A 53 3.43 2.01 -2.22
C SER A 53 4.35 1.04 -2.96
N VAL A 54 4.88 1.49 -4.11
CA VAL A 54 5.92 0.77 -4.85
C VAL A 54 6.97 1.77 -5.30
N LEU A 55 8.24 1.40 -5.19
CA LEU A 55 9.34 2.23 -5.68
C LEU A 55 9.20 2.42 -7.19
N THR A 56 9.36 3.66 -7.65
CA THR A 56 9.10 4.08 -9.04
C THR A 56 9.94 3.33 -10.07
N TRP A 57 11.12 2.86 -9.66
CA TRP A 57 12.04 2.10 -10.51
C TRP A 57 11.78 0.59 -10.50
N ASN A 58 10.89 0.07 -9.66
CA ASN A 58 10.63 -1.36 -9.52
C ASN A 58 9.64 -1.86 -10.60
N ALA A 59 10.08 -1.77 -11.86
CA ALA A 59 9.29 -2.14 -13.03
C ALA A 59 8.68 -3.57 -12.96
N PRO A 60 9.38 -4.61 -12.45
CA PRO A 60 8.78 -5.94 -12.31
C PRO A 60 7.57 -5.95 -11.37
N SER A 61 7.65 -5.25 -10.23
CA SER A 61 6.55 -5.20 -9.26
C SER A 61 5.39 -4.35 -9.78
N ILE A 62 5.69 -3.20 -10.41
CA ILE A 62 4.67 -2.35 -11.06
C ILE A 62 3.90 -3.16 -12.12
N ALA A 63 4.61 -3.88 -13.00
CA ALA A 63 3.98 -4.73 -14.00
C ALA A 63 3.13 -5.85 -13.39
N PHE A 64 3.58 -6.45 -12.28
CA PHE A 64 2.77 -7.42 -11.55
C PHE A 64 1.48 -6.78 -11.01
N TYR A 65 1.57 -5.63 -10.34
CA TYR A 65 0.41 -4.94 -9.77
C TYR A 65 -0.59 -4.50 -10.84
N GLU A 66 -0.14 -3.81 -11.89
CA GLU A 66 -1.02 -3.27 -12.92
C GLU A 66 -1.56 -4.36 -13.86
N LYS A 67 -0.68 -5.21 -14.40
CA LYS A 67 -1.08 -6.17 -15.45
C LYS A 67 -1.63 -7.47 -14.90
N THR A 68 -1.23 -7.87 -13.70
CA THR A 68 -1.66 -9.15 -13.12
C THR A 68 -2.75 -8.98 -12.08
N LEU A 69 -2.69 -7.95 -11.23
CA LEU A 69 -3.70 -7.69 -10.20
C LEU A 69 -4.77 -6.67 -10.62
N GLY A 70 -4.53 -5.89 -11.69
CA GLY A 70 -5.45 -4.84 -12.12
C GLY A 70 -5.40 -3.58 -11.25
N ALA A 71 -4.30 -3.35 -10.51
CA ALA A 71 -4.14 -2.16 -9.70
C ALA A 71 -4.03 -0.89 -10.58
N THR A 72 -4.62 0.21 -10.14
CA THR A 72 -4.50 1.52 -10.79
C THR A 72 -3.52 2.40 -10.03
N ARG A 73 -2.66 3.10 -10.77
CA ARG A 73 -1.67 4.01 -10.19
C ARG A 73 -2.29 5.36 -9.84
N MET A 74 -1.97 5.85 -8.65
CA MET A 74 -2.44 7.15 -8.15
C MET A 74 -1.40 8.24 -8.46
N GLU A 75 -1.47 8.84 -9.65
CA GLU A 75 -0.46 9.81 -10.14
C GLU A 75 -0.55 11.20 -9.47
N GLU A 76 -1.71 11.57 -8.94
CA GLU A 76 -1.92 12.91 -8.33
C GLU A 76 -1.42 13.01 -6.88
N TRP A 77 -1.04 11.89 -6.26
CA TRP A 77 -0.66 11.84 -4.85
C TRP A 77 0.86 11.84 -4.69
N ARG A 78 1.37 12.68 -3.78
CA ARG A 78 2.77 12.66 -3.37
C ARG A 78 2.90 12.17 -1.93
N GLN A 79 3.83 11.26 -1.70
CA GLN A 79 4.22 10.89 -0.34
C GLN A 79 4.98 12.04 0.30
N MET A 80 4.52 12.46 1.48
CA MET A 80 5.19 13.43 2.32
C MET A 80 5.67 12.74 3.59
N ARG A 81 6.81 13.14 4.13
CA ARG A 81 7.37 12.59 5.37
C ARG A 81 8.04 13.69 6.18
N LEU A 82 7.74 13.71 7.47
CA LEU A 82 8.63 14.28 8.47
C LEU A 82 9.44 13.12 9.04
N ASP A 83 10.76 13.24 8.97
CA ASP A 83 11.67 12.39 9.72
C ASP A 83 11.75 12.85 11.18
N GLU A 84 12.62 12.22 11.97
CA GLU A 84 12.74 12.51 13.40
C GLU A 84 12.96 14.00 13.68
N ASP A 85 13.85 14.66 12.93
CA ASP A 85 14.11 16.09 13.09
C ASP A 85 12.96 16.94 12.61
N GLY A 86 12.29 16.55 11.52
CA GLY A 86 11.06 17.18 11.04
C GLY A 86 9.95 17.15 12.08
N ILE A 87 9.79 16.05 12.80
CA ILE A 87 8.81 15.89 13.87
C ILE A 87 9.18 16.80 15.05
N LYS A 88 10.44 16.81 15.49
CA LYS A 88 10.90 17.69 16.60
C LYS A 88 10.65 19.17 16.31
N ARG A 89 10.86 19.60 15.05
CA ARG A 89 10.60 21.00 14.66
C ARG A 89 9.14 21.42 14.83
N LEU A 90 8.18 20.49 14.86
CA LEU A 90 6.76 20.82 15.07
C LEU A 90 6.51 21.49 16.42
N GLU A 91 7.29 21.18 17.46
CA GLU A 91 7.18 21.79 18.79
C GLU A 91 7.50 23.29 18.79
N THR A 92 8.26 23.72 17.78
CA THR A 92 8.67 25.12 17.62
C THR A 92 7.71 25.91 16.72
N LEU A 93 6.71 25.26 16.13
CA LEU A 93 5.65 25.95 15.40
C LEU A 93 4.80 26.70 16.42
N GLY A 94 4.90 28.03 16.41
CA GLY A 94 4.02 28.89 17.20
C GLY A 94 2.58 28.65 16.76
N LEU A 95 1.78 28.06 17.65
CA LEU A 95 0.33 27.93 17.54
C LEU A 95 -0.36 29.10 18.24
#